data_AF-A0A3B3HRB2-F1
#
_entry.id   AF-A0A3B3HRB2-F1
#
_cell.length_a   1.000
_cell.length_b   1.000
_cell.length_c   1.000
_cell.angle_alpha   90.00
_cell.angle_beta   90.00
_cell.angle_gamma   90.00
#
_symmetry.space_group_name_H-M   'P 1'
#
loop_
_entity.id
_entity.type
_entity.pdbx_description
1 polymer ?
#
loop_
_entity_poly.entity_id
_entity_poly.type
_entity_poly.pdbx_seq_one_letter_code
_entity_poly.pdbx_strand_id
1 'polypeptide(L)'
;MKLNPFVTSSHCKAAFTPNAPSPSAERSRLSPMSNDDVNGHYKAEYAIGCVQREKADGTTDHVSIIPNKEAITRLKLIKDRRKILEDKTKSHTEE
;
A
#
# COMPACT_ATOMS: atom_id res chain seq x y z
N MET A 1 -1.73 12.66 22.96
CA MET A 1 -0.62 13.63 22.92
C MET A 1 0.61 12.97 22.34
N LYS A 2 1.47 13.70 21.63
CA LYS A 2 2.70 13.14 21.06
C LYS A 2 3.81 13.13 22.11
N LEU A 3 4.28 11.95 22.48
CA LEU A 3 5.26 11.78 23.57
C LEU A 3 6.72 11.95 23.10
N ASN A 4 6.99 11.83 21.81
CA ASN A 4 8.35 11.89 21.27
C ASN A 4 8.72 13.32 20.82
N PRO A 5 9.70 13.98 21.46
CA PRO A 5 10.10 15.36 21.15
C PRO A 5 10.84 15.51 19.82
N PHE A 6 11.40 14.43 19.26
CA PHE A 6 12.17 14.48 18.00
C PHE A 6 11.28 14.44 16.75
N VAL A 7 9.99 14.17 16.90
CA VAL A 7 9.09 14.03 15.76
C VAL A 7 8.07 15.18 15.77
N THR A 8 8.01 15.96 14.71
CA THR A 8 7.20 17.19 14.67
C THR A 8 5.70 16.90 14.56
N SER A 9 4.84 17.73 15.16
CA SER A 9 3.37 17.74 14.98
C SER A 9 2.88 18.89 14.11
N SER A 10 3.80 19.73 13.61
CA SER A 10 3.47 20.89 12.80
C SER A 10 2.85 20.46 11.46
N HIS A 11 1.65 20.97 11.18
CA HIS A 11 0.91 20.67 9.94
C HIS A 11 1.71 21.02 8.68
N CYS A 12 2.40 22.17 8.66
CA CYS A 12 3.21 22.59 7.50
C CYS A 12 4.41 21.66 7.24
N LYS A 13 5.04 21.14 8.31
CA LYS A 13 6.16 20.20 8.19
C LYS A 13 5.66 18.80 7.79
N ALA A 14 4.47 18.40 8.25
CA ALA A 14 3.85 17.12 7.90
C ALA A 14 3.26 17.09 6.47
N ALA A 15 2.80 18.24 5.95
CA ALA A 15 2.26 18.36 4.60
C ALA A 15 3.35 18.32 3.49
N PHE A 16 4.62 18.52 3.84
CA PHE A 16 5.76 18.44 2.91
C PHE A 16 6.19 16.98 2.62
N THR A 17 5.23 16.09 2.38
CA THR A 17 5.45 14.70 1.96
C THR A 17 5.50 14.42 0.45
N PRO A 18 5.13 15.33 -0.49
CA PRO A 18 5.16 14.99 -1.93
C PRO A 18 6.58 14.79 -2.47
N ASN A 19 7.60 15.23 -1.73
CA ASN A 19 9.02 15.07 -2.07
C ASN A 19 9.70 13.93 -1.29
N ALA A 20 8.95 12.98 -0.74
CA ALA A 20 9.51 11.87 0.01
C ALA A 20 10.42 10.99 -0.87
N PRO A 21 11.57 10.50 -0.35
CA PRO A 21 12.41 9.52 -1.05
C PRO A 21 11.59 8.30 -1.48
N SER A 22 12.00 7.64 -2.56
CA SER A 22 11.24 6.52 -3.15
C SER A 22 10.83 5.43 -2.14
N PRO A 23 11.65 4.99 -1.17
CA PRO A 23 11.21 3.98 -0.20
C PRO A 23 10.10 4.49 0.74
N SER A 24 10.16 5.77 1.13
CA SER A 24 9.15 6.42 1.97
C SER A 24 7.86 6.69 1.20
N ALA A 25 7.97 7.03 -0.09
CA ALA A 25 6.83 7.21 -0.98
C ALA A 25 6.14 5.88 -1.31
N GLU A 26 6.87 4.78 -1.46
CA GLU A 26 6.28 3.44 -1.59
C GLU A 26 5.53 3.04 -0.32
N ARG A 27 6.12 3.33 0.85
CA ARG A 27 5.47 3.04 2.14
C ARG A 27 4.16 3.80 2.33
N SER A 28 4.07 5.06 1.89
CA SER A 28 2.85 5.86 1.99
C SER A 28 1.73 5.40 1.03
N ARG A 29 2.07 4.60 0.02
CA ARG A 29 1.15 4.01 -0.96
C ARG A 29 0.69 2.60 -0.59
N LEU A 30 1.05 2.08 0.59
CA LEU A 30 0.61 0.75 1.02
C LEU A 30 -0.91 0.70 1.25
N SER A 31 -1.52 -0.39 0.79
CA SER A 31 -2.94 -0.70 0.89
C SER A 31 -3.23 -1.64 2.08
N PRO A 32 -4.43 -1.59 2.68
CA PRO A 32 -4.88 -2.63 3.62
C PRO A 32 -5.09 -3.99 2.93
N MET A 33 -4.88 -5.09 3.66
CA MET A 33 -5.20 -6.45 3.20
C MET A 33 -6.67 -6.78 3.44
N SER A 34 -7.32 -7.53 2.55
CA SER A 34 -8.65 -8.10 2.80
C SER A 34 -8.60 -9.19 3.86
N ASN A 35 -9.72 -9.43 4.54
CA ASN A 35 -9.84 -10.45 5.59
C ASN A 35 -9.97 -11.89 5.04
N ASP A 36 -10.16 -12.06 3.73
CA ASP A 36 -10.32 -13.37 3.09
C ASP A 36 -8.95 -14.10 2.95
N ASP A 37 -8.79 -15.18 3.73
CA ASP A 37 -7.78 -16.25 3.68
C ASP A 37 -6.29 -15.88 3.42
N VAL A 38 -5.55 -15.70 4.52
CA VAL A 38 -4.07 -15.55 4.57
C VAL A 38 -3.31 -16.86 4.26
N ASN A 39 -3.99 -17.98 4.02
CA ASN A 39 -3.36 -19.30 3.96
C ASN A 39 -3.53 -20.00 2.60
N GLY A 40 -2.93 -19.45 1.55
CA GLY A 40 -2.93 -20.12 0.25
C GLY A 40 -1.72 -19.81 -0.62
N HIS A 41 -1.05 -20.87 -1.03
CA HIS A 41 0.12 -20.86 -1.90
C HIS A 41 -0.32 -20.56 -3.34
N TYR A 42 -0.71 -19.32 -3.64
CA TYR A 42 -1.24 -18.93 -4.95
C TYR A 42 -0.20 -18.22 -5.81
N LYS A 43 0.08 -18.80 -6.98
CA LYS A 43 0.82 -18.16 -8.06
C LYS A 43 -0.17 -17.28 -8.84
N ALA A 44 -0.22 -15.99 -8.53
CA ALA A 44 -1.06 -15.03 -9.25
C ALA A 44 -0.35 -13.67 -9.39
N GLU A 45 -0.54 -13.04 -10.54
CA GLU A 45 -0.03 -11.71 -10.86
C GLU A 45 -0.90 -10.63 -10.22
N TYR A 46 -0.25 -9.56 -9.76
CA TYR A 46 -0.92 -8.41 -9.17
C TYR A 46 -1.49 -7.56 -10.32
N ALA A 47 -2.71 -7.89 -10.75
CA ALA A 47 -3.47 -7.05 -11.65
C ALA A 47 -4.30 -6.08 -10.80
N ILE A 48 -3.82 -4.85 -10.63
CA ILE A 48 -4.75 -3.73 -10.40
C ILE A 48 -5.59 -3.73 -11.67
N GLY A 49 -6.83 -4.22 -11.59
CA GLY A 49 -7.74 -4.20 -12.73
C GLY A 49 -7.75 -2.78 -13.27
N CYS A 50 -7.35 -2.60 -14.53
CA CYS A 50 -7.25 -1.29 -15.15
C CYS A 50 -8.62 -0.62 -15.05
N VAL A 51 -8.82 0.26 -14.06
CA VAL A 51 -10.03 1.08 -14.03
C VAL A 51 -9.90 2.05 -15.18
N GLN A 52 -10.78 1.84 -16.14
CA GLN A 52 -10.77 2.44 -17.44
C GLN A 52 -12.03 3.30 -17.54
N ARG A 53 -11.87 4.55 -17.96
CA ARG A 53 -12.99 5.47 -18.16
C ARG A 53 -13.10 5.79 -19.65
N GLU A 54 -14.28 5.62 -20.20
CA GLU A 54 -14.60 6.04 -21.55
C GLU A 54 -14.76 7.57 -21.60
N LYS A 55 -14.12 8.21 -22.57
CA LYS A 55 -14.32 9.62 -22.89
C LYS A 55 -15.43 9.80 -23.93
N ALA A 56 -15.85 11.04 -24.13
CA ALA A 56 -16.89 11.38 -25.12
C ALA A 56 -16.51 11.01 -26.58
N ASP A 57 -15.22 10.89 -26.87
CA ASP A 57 -14.65 10.47 -28.16
C ASP A 57 -14.53 8.94 -28.32
N GLY A 58 -15.00 8.16 -27.35
CA GLY A 58 -14.93 6.68 -27.37
C GLY A 58 -13.56 6.10 -27.01
N THR A 59 -12.56 6.95 -26.72
CA THR A 59 -11.25 6.50 -26.25
C THR A 59 -11.31 6.15 -24.77
N THR A 60 -10.62 5.08 -24.38
CA THR A 60 -10.55 4.63 -22.99
C THR A 60 -9.28 5.12 -22.30
N ASP A 61 -9.43 5.84 -21.19
CA ASP A 61 -8.33 6.37 -20.38
C ASP A 61 -8.14 5.57 -19.09
N HIS A 62 -6.90 5.48 -18.62
CA HIS A 62 -6.61 4.90 -17.31
C HIS A 62 -6.94 5.89 -16.18
N VAL A 63 -7.71 5.43 -15.20
CA VAL A 63 -7.99 6.18 -13.97
C VAL A 63 -6.97 5.79 -12.92
N SER A 64 -6.16 6.76 -12.49
CA SER A 64 -5.23 6.59 -11.38
C SER A 64 -5.99 6.43 -10.07
N ILE A 65 -5.88 5.27 -9.44
CA ILE A 65 -6.45 5.02 -8.11
C ILE A 65 -5.38 5.18 -7.04
N ILE A 66 -5.73 5.78 -5.91
CA ILE A 66 -4.83 5.90 -4.76
C ILE A 66 -4.85 4.56 -4.01
N PRO A 67 -3.75 3.80 -4.01
CA PRO A 67 -3.72 2.42 -3.50
C PRO A 67 -4.11 2.31 -2.02
N ASN A 68 -3.78 3.28 -1.18
CA ASN A 68 -4.14 3.29 0.25
C ASN A 68 -5.67 3.20 0.50
N LYS A 69 -6.50 3.58 -0.49
CA LYS A 69 -7.96 3.51 -0.36
C LYS A 69 -8.55 2.16 -0.75
N GLU A 70 -7.77 1.28 -1.37
CA GLU A 70 -8.25 0.00 -1.91
C GLU A 70 -7.68 -1.17 -1.10
N ALA A 71 -8.47 -2.24 -0.95
CA ALA A 71 -8.01 -3.44 -0.27
C ALA A 71 -7.32 -4.40 -1.25
N ILE A 72 -6.18 -4.95 -0.85
CA ILE A 72 -5.49 -6.00 -1.60
C ILE A 72 -6.22 -7.32 -1.35
N THR A 73 -6.79 -7.89 -2.40
CA THR A 73 -7.48 -9.19 -2.36
C THR A 73 -6.56 -10.38 -2.65
N ARG A 74 -5.47 -10.17 -3.40
CA ARG A 74 -4.50 -11.22 -3.76
C ARG A 74 -3.09 -10.65 -3.81
N LEU A 75 -2.15 -11.26 -3.08
CA LEU A 75 -0.76 -10.81 -3.00
C LEU A 75 0.19 -11.77 -3.72
N LYS A 76 1.01 -11.25 -4.65
CA LYS A 76 2.11 -12.03 -5.24
C LYS A 76 3.26 -12.19 -4.23
N LEU A 77 3.51 -13.41 -3.80
CA LEU A 77 4.56 -13.76 -2.84
C LEU A 77 5.93 -13.97 -3.52
N ILE A 78 6.78 -12.94 -3.45
CA ILE A 78 8.20 -12.95 -3.87
C ILE A 78 9.08 -13.03 -2.59
N LYS A 79 10.33 -13.51 -2.71
CA LYS A 79 11.27 -13.74 -1.58
C LYS A 79 11.25 -12.61 -0.53
N ASP A 80 11.46 -11.37 -0.95
CA ASP A 80 11.56 -10.23 -0.02
C ASP A 80 10.21 -9.88 0.62
N ARG A 81 9.10 -10.10 -0.10
CA ARG A 81 7.75 -9.88 0.44
C ARG A 81 7.37 -10.89 1.51
N ARG A 82 7.81 -12.15 1.35
CA ARG A 82 7.62 -13.20 2.38
C ARG A 82 8.33 -12.84 3.67
N LYS A 83 9.59 -12.39 3.56
CA LYS A 83 10.37 -11.93 4.71
C LYS A 83 9.67 -10.80 5.47
N ILE A 84 9.18 -9.78 4.75
CA ILE A 84 8.46 -8.66 5.38
C ILE A 84 7.16 -9.12 6.06
N LEU A 85 6.44 -10.09 5.49
CA LEU A 85 5.22 -10.63 6.08
C LEU A 85 5.53 -11.40 7.37
N GLU A 86 6.52 -12.28 7.34
CA GLU A 86 6.99 -13.04 8.51
C GLU A 86 7.46 -12.10 9.64
N ASP A 87 8.25 -11.09 9.32
CA ASP A 87 8.76 -10.11 10.29
C ASP A 87 7.62 -9.32 10.96
N LYS A 88 6.60 -8.91 10.18
CA LYS A 88 5.40 -8.25 10.73
C LYS A 88 4.58 -9.18 11.61
N THR A 89 4.36 -10.44 11.18
CA THR A 89 3.59 -11.40 11.98
C THR A 89 4.23 -11.69 13.33
N LYS A 90 5.57 -11.79 13.40
CA LYS A 90 6.31 -11.95 14.65
C LYS A 90 6.09 -10.75 15.57
N SER A 91 6.27 -9.53 15.06
CA SER A 91 6.06 -8.30 15.84
C SER A 91 4.64 -8.11 16.37
N HIS A 92 3.63 -8.74 15.75
CA HIS A 92 2.24 -8.69 16.20
C HIS A 92 1.84 -9.81 17.17
N THR A 93 2.61 -10.90 17.20
CA THR A 93 2.32 -12.07 18.05
C THR A 93 3.12 -12.05 19.35
N GLU A 94 4.24 -11.31 19.37
CA GLU A 94 5.11 -11.12 20.53
C GLU A 94 4.65 -9.97 21.47
N GLU A 95 3.40 -9.50 21.34
CA GLU A 95 2.77 -8.50 22.22
C GLU A 95 1.98 -9.14 23.38
#